data_AF-A0A453NIZ8-F1
#
_entry.id   AF-A0A453NIZ8-F1
#
_cell.length_a   1.000
_cell.length_b   1.000
_cell.length_c   1.000
_cell.angle_alpha   90.00
_cell.angle_beta   90.00
_cell.angle_gamma   90.00
#
_symmetry.space_group_name_H-M   'P 1'
#
loop_
_entity.id
_entity.type
_entity.pdbx_description
1 polymer ?
#
loop_
_entity_poly.entity_id
_entity_poly.type
_entity_poly.pdbx_seq_one_letter_code
_entity_poly.pdbx_strand_id
1 'polypeptide(L)'
;MSTICQPCSKLVINLLNQYLAFCSPFAFFIYFHINVQIVDPGGISNYSVTHVDWSEGKWHPRSYRAADITYELLRNITYFNEIVHIASDETRTVTSTPCILNGRKRPCFLFARKFYPDAVNNLLKLFPSYTSA
;
A
#
# COMPACT_ATOMS: atom_id res chain seq x y z
N MET A 1 8.28 -25.37 -8.77
CA MET A 1 8.61 -25.34 -10.21
C MET A 1 7.64 -24.37 -10.86
N SER A 2 8.22 -23.33 -11.43
CA SER A 2 7.68 -22.07 -11.94
C SER A 2 6.42 -22.18 -12.80
N THR A 3 5.41 -21.35 -12.55
CA THR A 3 4.49 -20.88 -13.59
C THR A 3 4.74 -19.40 -13.85
N ILE A 4 5.33 -19.19 -15.02
CA ILE A 4 5.74 -17.94 -15.62
C ILE A 4 4.50 -17.32 -16.27
N CYS A 5 4.07 -16.13 -15.84
CA CYS A 5 3.13 -15.30 -16.58
C CYS A 5 3.90 -14.29 -17.43
N GLN A 6 4.10 -14.60 -18.71
CA GLN A 6 4.33 -13.64 -19.80
C GLN A 6 3.94 -14.31 -21.14
N PRO A 7 3.65 -13.56 -22.21
CA PRO A 7 2.98 -12.25 -22.31
C PRO A 7 1.80 -12.32 -23.30
N CYS A 8 0.76 -11.49 -23.14
CA CYS A 8 -0.19 -11.27 -24.24
C CYS A 8 0.08 -9.88 -24.84
N SER A 9 0.78 -9.85 -25.97
CA SER A 9 0.99 -8.65 -26.76
C SER A 9 0.13 -8.70 -28.04
N LYS A 10 -0.58 -7.59 -28.28
CA LYS A 10 -1.25 -7.16 -29.53
C LYS A 10 -2.48 -8.02 -29.89
N LEU A 11 -3.67 -7.47 -30.10
CA LEU A 11 -4.02 -6.36 -30.99
C LEU A 11 -5.38 -5.81 -30.55
N VAL A 12 -5.51 -4.48 -30.62
CA VAL A 12 -6.74 -3.71 -30.37
C VAL A 12 -7.85 -4.14 -31.34
N ILE A 13 -9.11 -3.97 -30.92
CA ILE A 13 -10.40 -4.21 -31.63
C ILE A 13 -11.08 -5.53 -31.24
N ASN A 14 -11.65 -5.56 -30.03
CA ASN A 14 -13.09 -5.74 -29.88
C ASN A 14 -13.50 -5.19 -28.49
N LEU A 15 -13.46 -3.86 -28.45
CA LEU A 15 -14.04 -3.00 -27.42
C LEU A 15 -15.54 -3.30 -27.34
N LEU A 16 -15.99 -4.01 -26.30
CA LEU A 16 -17.25 -3.83 -25.56
C LEU A 16 -17.62 -5.07 -24.73
N ASN A 17 -17.16 -6.28 -25.08
CA ASN A 17 -17.60 -7.52 -24.41
C ASN A 17 -16.65 -8.09 -23.35
N GLN A 18 -15.59 -7.38 -22.98
CA GLN A 18 -14.64 -7.83 -21.93
C GLN A 18 -14.72 -7.04 -20.62
N TYR A 19 -15.65 -6.08 -20.51
CA TYR A 19 -15.84 -5.30 -19.27
C TYR A 19 -16.78 -5.97 -18.25
N LEU A 20 -17.60 -6.95 -18.67
CA LEU A 20 -18.64 -7.53 -17.80
C LEU A 20 -18.23 -8.83 -17.08
N ALA A 21 -17.02 -9.34 -17.31
CA ALA A 21 -16.52 -10.54 -16.63
C ALA A 21 -15.53 -10.24 -15.48
N PHE A 22 -15.43 -8.98 -15.04
CA PHE A 22 -14.83 -8.67 -13.75
C PHE A 22 -15.96 -8.30 -12.78
N CYS A 23 -16.38 -9.27 -11.97
CA CYS A 23 -17.04 -8.99 -10.70
C CYS A 23 -16.01 -8.25 -9.83
N SER A 24 -15.90 -6.93 -10.04
CA SER A 24 -14.76 -6.15 -9.56
C SER A 24 -15.10 -5.51 -8.21
N PRO A 25 -14.44 -5.90 -7.11
CA PRO A 25 -14.59 -5.21 -5.82
C PRO A 25 -14.17 -3.73 -5.88
N PHE A 26 -13.51 -3.30 -6.96
CA PHE A 26 -13.04 -1.93 -7.18
C PHE A 26 -14.17 -0.89 -7.22
N ALA A 27 -15.36 -1.24 -7.73
CA ALA A 27 -16.50 -0.32 -7.79
C ALA A 27 -17.04 0.03 -6.39
N PHE A 28 -17.03 -0.94 -5.48
CA PHE A 28 -17.46 -0.76 -4.09
C PHE A 28 -16.54 0.19 -3.33
N PHE A 29 -15.22 0.04 -3.49
CA PHE A 29 -14.24 0.91 -2.82
C PHE A 29 -14.33 2.37 -3.28
N ILE A 30 -14.50 2.61 -4.58
CA ILE A 30 -14.66 3.97 -5.13
C ILE A 30 -15.95 4.61 -4.60
N TYR A 31 -17.05 3.86 -4.63
CA TYR A 31 -18.33 4.36 -4.14
C TYR A 31 -18.25 4.69 -2.65
N PHE A 32 -17.65 3.83 -1.83
CA PHE A 32 -17.47 4.08 -0.40
C PHE A 32 -16.65 5.36 -0.14
N HIS A 33 -15.49 5.52 -0.80
CA HIS A 33 -14.64 6.68 -0.56
C HIS A 33 -15.35 8.01 -0.87
N ILE A 34 -16.04 8.08 -2.01
CA ILE A 34 -16.79 9.27 -2.43
C ILE A 34 -17.93 9.58 -1.46
N ASN A 35 -18.67 8.56 -1.03
CA ASN A 35 -19.80 8.76 -0.11
C ASN A 35 -19.33 9.26 1.26
N VAL A 36 -18.23 8.74 1.80
CA VAL A 36 -17.71 9.23 3.09
C VAL A 36 -17.26 10.69 2.96
N GLN A 37 -16.67 11.09 1.82
CA GLN A 37 -16.26 12.49 1.59
C GLN A 37 -17.45 13.45 1.52
N ILE A 38 -18.59 13.00 0.98
CA ILE A 38 -19.82 13.81 0.91
C ILE A 38 -20.47 13.94 2.29
N VAL A 39 -20.49 12.85 3.07
CA VAL A 39 -21.14 12.80 4.39
C VAL A 39 -20.32 13.53 5.45
N ASP A 40 -19.00 13.37 5.45
CA ASP A 40 -18.10 14.02 6.39
C ASP A 40 -16.79 14.43 5.70
N PRO A 41 -16.76 15.62 5.06
CA PRO A 41 -15.56 16.12 4.39
C PRO A 41 -14.42 16.45 5.36
N GLY A 42 -14.70 16.60 6.67
CA GLY A 42 -13.71 16.92 7.69
C GLY A 42 -13.16 15.71 8.44
N GLY A 43 -13.88 14.57 8.43
CA GLY A 43 -13.51 13.35 9.15
C GLY A 43 -12.55 12.42 8.41
N ILE A 44 -12.24 12.70 7.15
CA ILE A 44 -11.30 11.89 6.35
C ILE A 44 -9.93 12.55 6.32
N SER A 45 -8.91 11.76 6.64
CA SER A 45 -7.52 12.12 6.42
C SER A 45 -7.08 11.73 5.01
N ASN A 46 -6.24 12.55 4.38
CA ASN A 46 -5.59 12.22 3.11
C ASN A 46 -4.49 11.15 3.26
N TYR A 47 -4.32 10.57 4.45
CA TYR A 47 -3.27 9.61 4.76
C TYR A 47 -3.86 8.23 5.07
N SER A 48 -3.19 7.19 4.56
CA SER A 48 -3.49 5.80 4.92
C SER A 48 -2.60 5.33 6.07
N VAL A 49 -3.17 4.59 7.01
CA VAL A 49 -2.44 4.01 8.16
C VAL A 49 -1.44 2.91 7.74
N THR A 50 -1.64 2.30 6.56
CA THR A 50 -0.86 1.15 6.11
C THR A 50 0.24 1.53 5.12
N HIS A 51 1.47 1.14 5.38
CA HIS A 51 2.60 1.30 4.46
C HIS A 51 2.51 0.30 3.29
N VAL A 52 2.86 0.76 2.10
CA VAL A 52 2.89 -0.03 0.88
C VAL A 52 4.24 0.20 0.21
N ASP A 53 5.05 -0.84 0.16
CA ASP A 53 6.38 -0.73 -0.41
C ASP A 53 6.36 -0.99 -1.92
N TRP A 54 6.70 0.05 -2.69
CA TRP A 54 6.85 0.04 -4.15
C TRP A 54 8.30 0.18 -4.60
N SER A 55 9.27 0.12 -3.67
CA SER A 55 10.70 0.27 -3.99
C SER A 55 11.21 -0.72 -5.02
N GLU A 56 10.60 -1.90 -5.11
CA GLU A 56 10.97 -2.93 -6.10
C GLU A 56 10.60 -2.55 -7.54
N GLY A 57 9.75 -1.54 -7.76
CA GLY A 57 9.31 -1.11 -9.09
C GLY A 57 8.57 -2.17 -9.90
N LYS A 58 8.12 -3.25 -9.25
CA LYS A 58 7.37 -4.34 -9.89
C LYS A 58 5.92 -3.95 -10.09
N TRP A 59 5.24 -4.73 -10.92
CA TRP A 59 3.80 -4.60 -11.16
C TRP A 59 2.94 -4.73 -9.89
N HIS A 60 3.48 -5.33 -8.84
CA HIS A 60 2.81 -5.50 -7.56
C HIS A 60 3.71 -4.98 -6.44
N PRO A 61 3.14 -4.43 -5.35
CA PRO A 61 3.90 -4.02 -4.17
C PRO A 61 4.73 -5.17 -3.62
N ARG A 62 5.82 -4.86 -2.93
CA ARG A 62 6.61 -5.86 -2.20
C ARG A 62 5.72 -6.62 -1.21
N SER A 63 5.92 -7.93 -1.15
CA SER A 63 5.33 -8.80 -0.13
C SER A 63 6.40 -9.23 0.85
N TYR A 64 6.08 -9.26 2.15
CA TYR A 64 7.02 -9.65 3.20
C TYR A 64 6.80 -11.12 3.58
N ARG A 65 7.87 -11.91 3.55
CA ARG A 65 7.90 -13.31 4.03
C ARG A 65 8.36 -13.35 5.48
N ALA A 66 8.28 -14.53 6.10
CA ALA A 66 8.72 -14.71 7.49
C ALA A 66 10.16 -14.25 7.75
N ALA A 67 11.07 -14.45 6.79
CA ALA A 67 12.48 -14.04 6.89
C ALA A 67 12.69 -12.51 6.79
N ASP A 68 11.75 -11.79 6.16
CA ASP A 68 11.83 -10.33 6.03
C ASP A 68 11.39 -9.63 7.32
N ILE A 69 10.70 -10.33 8.23
CA ILE A 69 10.17 -9.76 9.47
C ILE A 69 11.27 -9.62 10.51
N THR A 70 11.85 -8.42 10.57
CA THR A 70 12.84 -8.03 11.58
C THR A 70 12.34 -6.86 12.43
N TYR A 71 12.91 -6.71 13.62
CA TYR A 71 12.61 -5.55 14.50
C TYR A 71 12.91 -4.22 13.79
N GLU A 72 14.01 -4.17 13.05
CA GLU A 72 14.44 -2.99 12.29
C GLU A 72 13.44 -2.62 11.20
N LEU A 73 12.90 -3.60 10.47
CA LEU A 73 11.86 -3.35 9.46
C LEU A 73 10.63 -2.70 10.09
N LEU A 74 10.13 -3.27 11.19
CA LEU A 74 8.94 -2.75 11.88
C LEU A 74 9.19 -1.33 12.40
N ARG A 75 10.35 -1.11 13.02
CA ARG A 75 10.77 0.21 13.49
C ARG A 75 10.83 1.22 12.36
N ASN A 76 11.45 0.88 11.23
CA ASN A 76 11.57 1.77 10.07
C ASN A 76 10.19 2.19 9.55
N ILE A 77 9.25 1.24 9.41
CA ILE A 77 7.89 1.52 8.95
C ILE A 77 7.19 2.54 9.88
N THR A 78 7.31 2.35 11.19
CA THR A 78 6.70 3.24 12.20
C THR A 78 7.42 4.56 12.40
N TYR A 79 8.67 4.68 11.95
CA TYR A 79 9.47 5.89 12.11
C TYR A 79 9.32 6.86 10.94
N PHE A 80 8.90 6.39 9.75
CA PHE A 80 8.67 7.26 8.60
C PHE A 80 7.66 8.36 8.93
N ASN A 81 8.11 9.60 8.80
CA ASN A 81 7.35 10.83 9.00
C ASN A 81 7.11 11.60 7.70
N GLU A 82 7.52 11.01 6.58
CA GLU A 82 7.42 11.54 5.23
C GLU A 82 6.89 10.46 4.28
N ILE A 83 5.96 10.85 3.41
CA ILE A 83 5.44 9.99 2.33
C ILE A 83 6.15 10.39 1.04
N VAL A 84 6.84 9.42 0.45
CA VAL A 84 7.50 9.57 -0.83
C VAL A 84 6.56 9.12 -1.94
N HIS A 85 6.15 10.05 -2.78
CA HIS A 85 5.40 9.78 -4.00
C HIS A 85 6.33 9.92 -5.18
N ILE A 86 6.41 8.85 -5.98
CA ILE A 86 7.13 8.84 -7.25
C ILE A 86 6.07 8.91 -8.34
N ALA A 87 6.06 10.00 -9.09
CA ALA A 87 5.16 10.15 -10.23
C ALA A 87 5.53 9.15 -11.34
N SER A 88 4.52 8.75 -12.11
CA SER A 88 4.68 7.88 -13.28
C SER A 88 5.11 8.63 -14.54
N ASP A 89 5.46 9.91 -14.42
CA ASP A 89 5.91 10.76 -15.52
C ASP A 89 7.31 10.33 -16.01
N GLU A 90 7.67 10.76 -17.23
CA GLU A 90 9.00 10.48 -17.81
C GLU A 90 10.14 11.02 -16.93
N THR A 91 9.86 12.11 -16.21
CA THR A 91 10.76 12.77 -15.28
C THR A 91 10.88 12.10 -13.90
N ARG A 92 10.05 11.10 -13.59
CA ARG A 92 9.94 10.43 -12.27
C ARG A 92 10.03 11.40 -11.10
N THR A 93 9.16 12.41 -11.10
CA THR A 93 9.20 13.44 -10.06
C THR A 93 8.96 12.81 -8.69
N VAL A 94 9.88 13.06 -7.75
CA VAL A 94 9.81 12.54 -6.38
C VAL A 94 9.33 13.67 -5.48
N THR A 95 8.12 13.50 -4.93
CA THR A 95 7.54 14.44 -3.96
C THR A 95 7.58 13.80 -2.58
N SER A 96 8.23 14.46 -1.62
CA SER A 96 8.17 14.09 -0.21
C SER A 96 7.18 15.00 0.52
N THR A 97 6.17 14.41 1.16
CA THR A 97 5.17 15.15 1.95
C THR A 97 5.25 14.74 3.42
N PRO A 98 5.43 15.69 4.37
CA PRO A 98 5.46 15.35 5.79
C PRO A 98 4.08 14.92 6.29
N CYS A 99 4.04 13.94 7.18
CA CYS A 99 2.82 13.48 7.85
C CYS A 99 2.49 14.36 9.05
N ILE A 100 1.51 15.22 8.86
CA ILE A 100 1.02 16.14 9.88
C ILE A 100 -0.42 15.76 10.21
N LEU A 101 -0.65 15.32 11.44
CA LEU A 101 -1.98 15.03 11.96
C LEU A 101 -2.30 16.03 13.06
N ASN A 102 -3.37 16.82 12.88
CA ASN A 102 -3.80 17.87 13.81
C ASN A 102 -2.67 18.86 14.17
N GLY A 103 -1.88 19.27 13.17
CA GLY A 103 -0.77 20.22 13.34
C GLY A 103 0.49 19.64 14.01
N ARG A 104 0.53 18.34 14.32
CA ARG A 104 1.70 17.67 14.91
C ARG A 104 2.28 16.63 13.96
N LYS A 105 3.61 16.54 13.91
CA LYS A 105 4.30 15.47 13.20
C LYS A 105 3.98 14.14 13.86
N ARG A 106 3.50 13.18 13.08
CA ARG A 106 3.19 11.81 13.52
C ARG A 106 3.77 10.79 12.53
N PRO A 107 4.00 9.55 12.96
CA PRO A 107 4.25 8.44 12.05
C PRO A 107 3.22 8.40 10.93
N CYS A 108 3.67 8.24 9.69
CA CYS A 108 2.78 8.09 8.54
C CYS A 108 2.06 6.74 8.56
N PHE A 109 2.73 5.71 9.06
CA PHE A 109 2.29 4.33 8.97
C PHE A 109 2.42 3.61 10.32
N LEU A 110 1.49 2.71 10.59
CA LEU A 110 1.56 1.83 11.77
C LEU A 110 2.05 0.43 11.43
N PHE A 111 1.72 -0.06 10.23
CA PHE A 111 2.10 -1.39 9.75
C PHE A 111 2.17 -1.40 8.22
N ALA A 112 2.95 -2.32 7.65
CA ALA A 112 2.93 -2.55 6.21
C ALA A 112 1.78 -3.48 5.81
N ARG A 113 1.33 -3.40 4.55
CA ARG A 113 0.42 -4.40 3.99
C ARG A 113 1.19 -5.47 3.23
N LYS A 114 0.50 -6.59 2.94
CA LYS A 114 0.97 -7.70 2.09
C LYS A 114 2.01 -8.64 2.72
N PHE A 115 1.74 -9.05 3.96
CA PHE A 115 2.44 -10.15 4.61
C PHE A 115 1.99 -11.50 4.06
N TYR A 116 2.93 -12.42 3.83
CA TYR A 116 2.59 -13.82 3.58
C TYR A 116 2.07 -14.47 4.88
N PRO A 117 1.26 -15.55 4.77
CA PRO A 117 0.72 -16.24 5.95
C PRO A 117 1.81 -16.84 6.85
N ASP A 118 2.99 -17.15 6.30
CA ASP A 118 4.14 -17.65 7.07
C ASP A 118 4.72 -16.59 8.03
N ALA A 119 4.56 -15.30 7.72
CA ALA A 119 5.10 -14.17 8.46
C ALA A 119 4.34 -13.85 9.76
N VAL A 120 3.09 -14.32 9.89
CA VAL A 120 2.20 -14.00 11.00
C VAL A 120 2.79 -14.37 12.36
N ASN A 121 3.42 -15.54 12.46
CA ASN A 121 4.01 -16.01 13.71
C ASN A 121 5.17 -15.11 14.17
N ASN A 122 6.00 -14.61 13.24
CA ASN A 122 7.11 -13.72 13.57
C ASN A 122 6.61 -12.33 13.96
N LEU A 123 5.58 -11.84 13.26
CA LEU A 123 4.92 -10.59 13.60
C LEU A 123 4.40 -10.63 15.05
N LEU A 124 3.61 -11.64 15.41
CA LEU A 124 3.04 -11.77 16.75
C LEU A 124 4.10 -11.83 17.86
N LYS A 125 5.25 -12.44 17.59
CA LYS A 125 6.39 -12.48 18.53
C LYS A 125 7.05 -11.13 18.73
N LEU A 126 7.17 -10.32 17.66
CA LEU A 126 7.84 -9.03 17.72
C LEU A 126 6.94 -7.89 18.19
N PHE A 127 5.62 -7.98 17.98
CA PHE A 127 4.64 -6.95 18.33
C PHE A 127 4.79 -6.39 19.75
N PRO A 128 4.87 -7.21 20.82
CA PRO A 128 5.01 -6.70 22.18
C PRO A 128 6.32 -5.94 22.42
N SER A 129 7.39 -6.35 21.77
CA SER A 129 8.74 -5.82 22.00
C SER A 129 8.94 -4.43 21.40
N TYR A 130 8.28 -4.11 20.28
CA TYR A 130 8.47 -2.81 19.61
C TYR A 130 7.40 -1.76 19.98
N THR A 131 6.24 -2.16 20.50
CA THR A 131 5.19 -1.23 20.96
C THR A 131 5.38 -0.75 22.41
N SER A 132 6.22 -1.44 23.18
CA SER A 132 6.54 -1.10 24.57
C SER A 132 7.68 -0.08 24.71
N ALA A 133 8.24 0.39 23.60
CA ALA A 133 9.40 1.28 23.52
C ALA A 133 9.02 2.72 23.20
#